data_AF-A0A3S1C1K2-F1
#
_entry.id   AF-A0A3S1C1K2-F1
#
_cell.length_a   1.000
_cell.length_b   1.000
_cell.length_c   1.000
_cell.angle_alpha   90.00
_cell.angle_beta   90.00
_cell.angle_gamma   90.00
#
_symmetry.space_group_name_H-M   'P 1'
#
loop_
_entity.id
_entity.type
_entity.pdbx_description
1 polymer ?
#
loop_
_entity_poly.entity_id
_entity_poly.type
_entity_poly.pdbx_seq_one_letter_code
_entity_poly.pdbx_strand_id
1 'polypeptide(L)' 'MTELTNALKKMAVWALGEVGDIKAIEPLSQLLKDEDNNVREAVKEALSKLKNIDAK' A
#
# COMPACT_ATOMS: atom_id res chain seq x y z
N MET A 1 14.41 3.19 -15.94
CA MET A 1 14.35 1.95 -15.13
C MET A 1 13.47 2.13 -13.88
N THR A 2 12.57 3.11 -13.85
CA THR A 2 11.73 3.49 -12.69
C THR A 2 10.33 2.84 -12.73
N GLU A 3 9.82 2.54 -13.92
CA GLU A 3 8.52 1.86 -14.12
C GLU A 3 8.47 0.45 -13.49
N LEU A 4 9.56 -0.32 -13.62
CA LEU A 4 9.64 -1.68 -13.10
C LEU A 4 9.58 -1.71 -11.56
N THR A 5 10.21 -0.73 -10.91
CA THR A 5 10.17 -0.59 -9.45
C THR A 5 8.80 -0.11 -8.94
N ASN A 6 8.07 0.68 -9.72
CA ASN A 6 6.75 1.18 -9.32
C ASN A 6 5.69 0.07 -9.41
N ALA A 7 5.75 -0.77 -10.44
CA ALA A 7 4.90 -1.95 -10.54
C ALA A 7 5.13 -2.90 -9.33
N LEU A 8 6.39 -3.13 -8.96
CA LEU A 8 6.74 -3.94 -7.81
C LEU A 8 6.22 -3.34 -6.50
N LYS A 9 6.35 -2.02 -6.30
CA LYS A 9 5.79 -1.31 -5.13
C LYS A 9 4.27 -1.47 -5.05
N LYS A 10 3.55 -1.28 -6.16
CA LYS A 10 2.09 -1.47 -6.20
C LYS A 10 1.70 -2.90 -5.83
N MET A 11 2.40 -3.91 -6.35
CA MET A 11 2.13 -5.32 -6.03
C MET A 11 2.36 -5.61 -4.54
N ALA A 12 3.46 -5.11 -3.97
CA ALA A 12 3.75 -5.26 -2.55
C ALA A 12 2.67 -4.60 -1.68
N VAL A 13 2.27 -3.38 -2.02
CA VAL A 13 1.20 -2.64 -1.34
C VAL A 13 -0.12 -3.40 -1.37
N TRP A 14 -0.48 -3.93 -2.54
CA TRP A 14 -1.73 -4.68 -2.72
C TRP A 14 -1.70 -5.98 -1.92
N ALA A 15 -0.62 -6.75 -2.01
CA ALA A 15 -0.45 -7.98 -1.24
C ALA A 15 -0.54 -7.74 0.27
N LEU A 16 0.08 -6.66 0.79
CA LEU A 16 -0.01 -6.31 2.21
C LEU A 16 -1.43 -5.93 2.64
N GLY A 17 -2.18 -5.23 1.79
CA GLY A 17 -3.59 -4.92 2.05
C GLY A 17 -4.50 -6.16 2.09
N GLU A 18 -4.25 -7.13 1.20
CA GLU A 18 -4.99 -8.40 1.18
C GLU A 18 -4.62 -9.33 2.34
N VAL A 19 -3.35 -9.33 2.77
CA VAL A 19 -2.88 -10.12 3.92
C VAL A 19 -3.52 -9.64 5.22
N GLY A 20 -3.89 -8.38 5.33
CA GLY A 20 -4.60 -7.87 6.51
C GLY A 20 -3.71 -7.61 7.73
N ASP A 21 -2.39 -7.62 7.58
CA ASP A 21 -1.48 -7.39 8.70
C ASP A 21 -1.43 -5.90 9.06
N ILE A 22 -2.01 -5.53 10.21
CA ILE A 22 -2.01 -4.16 10.74
C ILE A 22 -0.61 -3.58 10.89
N LYS A 23 0.44 -4.42 11.03
CA LYS A 23 1.84 -3.96 11.08
C LYS A 23 2.29 -3.33 9.77
N ALA A 24 1.58 -3.59 8.66
CA ALA A 24 1.85 -2.96 7.38
C ALA A 24 1.40 -1.48 7.33
N ILE A 25 0.59 -1.01 8.26
CA ILE A 25 0.06 0.37 8.26
C ILE A 25 1.20 1.41 8.29
N GLU A 26 2.18 1.23 9.18
CA GLU A 26 3.30 2.18 9.33
C GLU A 26 4.24 2.19 8.10
N PRO A 27 4.71 1.04 7.57
CA PRO A 27 5.46 0.98 6.32
C PRO A 27 4.70 1.55 5.12
N LEU A 28 3.41 1.22 4.97
CA LEU A 28 2.58 1.72 3.87
C LEU A 28 2.37 3.24 3.95
N SER A 29 2.25 3.79 5.16
CA SER A 29 2.08 5.25 5.35
C SER A 29 3.27 6.06 4.83
N GLN A 30 4.47 5.49 4.78
CA GLN A 30 5.65 6.15 4.20
C GLN A 30 5.52 6.30 2.68
N LEU A 31 4.86 5.35 2.02
CA LEU A 31 4.64 5.35 0.57
C LEU A 31 3.54 6.33 0.12
N LEU A 32 2.82 6.98 1.05
CA LEU A 32 1.92 8.09 0.72
C LEU A 32 2.64 9.31 0.16
N LYS A 33 3.96 9.39 0.31
CA LYS A 33 4.81 10.45 -0.27
C LYS A 33 5.56 10.00 -1.52
N ASP A 34 5.24 8.82 -2.06
CA ASP A 34 5.90 8.30 -3.26
C ASP A 34 5.64 9.22 -4.47
N GLU A 35 6.65 9.36 -5.32
CA GLU A 35 6.63 10.22 -6.50
C GLU A 35 5.58 9.76 -7.51
N ASP A 36 5.34 8.45 -7.60
CA ASP A 36 4.34 7.88 -8.50
C ASP A 36 2.93 7.99 -7.91
N ASN A 37 2.07 8.75 -8.59
CA ASN A 37 0.66 8.91 -8.24
C ASN A 37 -0.07 7.57 -8.09
N ASN A 38 0.25 6.61 -8.93
CA ASN A 38 -0.39 5.29 -8.91
C ASN A 38 0.04 4.47 -7.68
N VAL A 39 1.29 4.64 -7.22
CA VAL A 39 1.75 4.01 -5.98
C VAL A 39 0.98 4.61 -4.80
N ARG A 40 0.81 5.94 -4.77
CA ARG A 40 0.03 6.60 -3.72
C ARG A 40 -1.43 6.15 -3.67
N GLU A 41 -2.08 5.98 -4.82
CA GLU A 41 -3.46 5.47 -4.86
C GLU A 41 -3.57 4.02 -4.36
N ALA A 42 -2.65 3.15 -4.77
CA ALA A 42 -2.60 1.77 -4.26
C ALA A 42 -2.43 1.73 -2.73
N VAL A 43 -1.61 2.63 -2.18
CA VAL A 43 -1.38 2.73 -0.73
C VAL A 43 -2.65 3.15 0.02
N LYS A 44 -3.40 4.11 -0.52
CA LYS A 44 -4.69 4.52 0.08
C LYS A 44 -5.70 3.37 0.10
N GLU A 45 -5.78 2.61 -1.00
CA GLU A 45 -6.67 1.45 -1.08
C GLU A 45 -6.29 0.38 -0.05
N ALA A 46 -4.99 0.03 0.01
CA ALA A 46 -4.49 -0.95 0.97
C ALA A 46 -4.75 -0.50 2.43
N LEU A 47 -4.46 0.76 2.78
CA LEU A 47 -4.73 1.30 4.11
C LEU A 47 -6.22 1.32 4.46
N SER A 48 -7.11 1.59 3.49
CA SER A 48 -8.56 1.52 3.68
C SER A 48 -9.02 0.09 3.98
N LYS A 49 -8.49 -0.90 3.25
CA LYS A 49 -8.75 -2.33 3.51
C LYS A 49 -8.28 -2.72 4.91
N LEU A 50 -7.05 -2.38 5.29
CA LEU A 50 -6.49 -2.68 6.62
C LEU A 50 -7.32 -2.06 7.76
N LYS A 51 -7.76 -0.81 7.62
CA LYS A 51 -8.62 -0.15 8.62
C LYS A 51 -10.00 -0.79 8.76
N ASN A 52 -10.56 -1.33 7.68
CA ASN A 52 -11.83 -2.06 7.74
C ASN A 52 -11.66 -3.47 8.33
N ILE A 53 -10.48 -4.08 8.20
CA ILE A 53 -10.17 -5.39 8.81
C ILE A 53 -10.05 -5.25 10.33
N ASP A 54 -9.43 -4.17 10.82
CA ASP A 54 -9.29 -3.88 12.26
C ASP A 54 -10.63 -3.43 12.91
N ALA A 55 -11.58 -2.98 12.09
CA ALA A 55 -12.91 -2.54 12.53
C ALA A 55 -13.96 -3.67 12.61
N LYS A 56 -13.57 -4.93 12.36
CA LYS A 56 -14.46 -6.10 12.34
C LYS A 56 -14.14 -7.06 13.47
#